data_AF-M4VF56-F1
#
_entry.id   AF-M4VF56-F1
#
_cell.length_a   1.000
_cell.length_b   1.000
_cell.length_c   1.000
_cell.angle_alpha   90.00
_cell.angle_beta   90.00
_cell.angle_gamma   90.00
#
_symmetry.space_group_name_H-M   'P 1'
#
loop_
_entity.id
_entity.type
_entity.pdbx_description
1 polymer ?
#
loop_
_entity_poly.entity_id
_entity_poly.type
_entity_poly.pdbx_seq_one_letter_code
_entity_poly.pdbx_strand_id
1 'polypeptide(L)'
;MGRILWSQLSGQDVKIEFPQTIQELDAHAPKAVLIVVVIGPNGEHADLARRFTSRPEIPAEIMGIDPQSDVPDRMRHLGAGFDTIFNLEMTTWVDFRNILIVKLEKGRVRQKNAFQRDEYRRFRASLAASPDAFIVFDNEKRLFFVSDHYKRFYGPYASRLVRGLPVADAFNLAFEFHGLTPDHPIYELSAAFWLNLEGQIEFPLPDGRIWRCTATPLPDDQGTIITTTDVTDYRAQQKELREKTEELSEALEKEQAASALQKQFIGMVSHEFRTPLTIIDGHAQILQRRADQLDADTIRNRTKTIRSAVSRLVNMMESVLSSSLLTTGTLEPYPEDFDLSALLHELCDEQAALASTHTISCDVTGLPATVRQDRKMMTLVCTNILANAVKFSKNDPAITVTARMAGNDIEITIQDNGVGIPEAEIDKIFDRYYRASTASGIPGTGIGLSLVRDLVRLMGGCIQVESAIGQGTMMKIIVPDLNSGSAV
;
A
#
# COMPACT_ATOMS: atom_id res chain seq x y z
N MET A 1 -85.35 12.61 9.83
CA MET A 1 -83.97 13.13 9.90
C MET A 1 -83.04 12.04 9.41
N GLY A 2 -82.73 12.02 8.11
CA GLY A 2 -82.06 10.88 7.47
C GLY A 2 -80.55 10.86 7.77
N ARG A 3 -80.05 9.76 8.36
CA ARG A 3 -78.62 9.49 8.32
C ARG A 3 -78.25 9.12 6.88
N ILE A 4 -77.33 9.89 6.31
CA ILE A 4 -76.88 9.73 4.93
C ILE A 4 -76.05 8.44 4.82
N LEU A 5 -76.14 7.70 3.71
CA LEU A 5 -75.47 6.40 3.49
C LEU A 5 -73.98 6.39 3.87
N TRP A 6 -73.32 7.54 3.77
CA TRP A 6 -71.88 7.75 3.92
C TRP A 6 -71.30 7.30 5.27
N SER A 7 -72.10 7.25 6.35
CA SER A 7 -71.59 6.82 7.67
C SER A 7 -71.22 5.33 7.77
N GLN A 8 -71.39 4.54 6.69
CA GLN A 8 -70.98 3.13 6.61
C GLN A 8 -69.69 2.90 5.80
N LEU A 9 -69.14 3.92 5.14
CA LEU A 9 -67.83 3.85 4.48
C LEU A 9 -66.76 4.36 5.47
N SER A 10 -66.21 3.46 6.27
CA SER A 10 -65.20 3.81 7.28
C SER A 10 -63.83 4.12 6.66
N GLY A 11 -63.23 5.23 7.08
CA GLY A 11 -61.78 5.47 6.93
C GLY A 11 -61.32 6.48 5.87
N GLN A 12 -62.18 7.33 5.31
CA GLN A 12 -61.75 8.45 4.44
C GLN A 12 -62.54 9.74 4.65
N ASP A 13 -61.87 10.89 4.49
CA ASP A 13 -62.50 12.20 4.37
C ASP A 13 -63.16 12.34 2.99
N VAL A 14 -64.49 12.26 2.96
CA VAL A 14 -65.28 12.44 1.73
C VAL A 14 -65.53 13.94 1.51
N LYS A 15 -64.83 14.52 0.53
CA LYS A 15 -65.04 15.92 0.10
C LYS A 15 -66.02 15.96 -1.07
N ILE A 16 -67.06 16.78 -0.97
CA ILE A 16 -68.06 16.98 -2.03
C ILE A 16 -67.73 18.29 -2.75
N GLU A 17 -67.50 18.24 -4.05
CA GLU A 17 -67.13 19.38 -4.90
C GLU A 17 -68.00 19.37 -6.16
N PHE A 18 -68.39 20.56 -6.63
CA PHE A 18 -69.28 20.75 -7.79
C PHE A 18 -68.55 21.53 -8.90
N PRO A 19 -67.57 20.90 -9.59
CA PRO A 19 -66.84 21.56 -10.67
C PRO A 19 -67.78 21.94 -11.82
N GLN A 20 -67.69 23.18 -12.27
CA GLN A 20 -68.50 23.71 -13.38
C GLN A 20 -67.72 23.74 -14.70
N THR A 21 -66.40 23.55 -14.65
CA THR A 21 -65.51 23.53 -15.81
C THR A 21 -64.64 22.27 -15.87
N ILE A 22 -64.13 21.96 -17.06
CA ILE A 22 -63.18 20.84 -17.27
C ILE A 22 -61.90 21.03 -16.45
N GLN A 23 -61.40 22.27 -16.33
CA GLN A 23 -60.15 22.56 -15.62
C GLN A 23 -60.28 22.44 -14.10
N GLU A 24 -61.42 22.80 -13.52
CA GLU A 24 -61.71 22.49 -12.11
C GLU A 24 -61.74 20.97 -11.91
N LEU A 25 -62.46 20.23 -12.76
CA LEU A 25 -62.64 18.78 -12.63
C LEU A 25 -61.31 18.00 -12.79
N ASP A 26 -60.45 18.40 -13.74
CA ASP A 26 -59.12 17.79 -13.97
C ASP A 26 -58.16 17.98 -12.76
N ALA A 27 -58.34 19.00 -11.92
CA ALA A 27 -57.50 19.23 -10.73
C ALA A 27 -57.74 18.21 -9.60
N HIS A 28 -58.94 17.62 -9.54
CA HIS A 28 -59.37 16.73 -8.44
C HIS A 28 -59.39 15.24 -8.84
N ALA A 29 -59.57 14.93 -10.13
CA ALA A 29 -59.73 13.56 -10.64
C ALA A 29 -58.58 12.56 -10.38
N PRO A 30 -57.27 12.91 -10.44
CA PRO A 30 -56.19 11.90 -10.45
C PRO A 30 -56.04 11.02 -9.19
N LYS A 31 -56.74 11.37 -8.10
CA LYS A 31 -56.66 10.66 -6.81
C LYS A 31 -58.02 10.18 -6.28
N ALA A 32 -59.10 10.37 -7.03
CA ALA A 32 -60.46 10.07 -6.62
C ALA A 32 -61.10 8.97 -7.48
N VAL A 33 -62.09 8.26 -6.92
CA VAL A 33 -63.09 7.53 -7.73
C VAL A 33 -64.11 8.57 -8.18
N LEU A 34 -64.03 9.00 -9.44
CA LEU A 34 -64.90 10.06 -9.96
C LEU A 34 -66.15 9.47 -10.60
N ILE A 35 -67.32 9.96 -10.18
CA ILE A 35 -68.62 9.46 -10.63
C ILE A 35 -69.51 10.67 -10.94
N VAL A 36 -70.03 10.71 -12.17
CA VAL A 36 -70.77 11.85 -12.71
C VAL A 36 -72.23 11.46 -12.93
N VAL A 37 -73.16 12.24 -12.38
CA VAL A 37 -74.61 12.06 -12.61
C VAL A 37 -75.23 13.27 -13.28
N VAL A 38 -76.04 12.99 -14.31
CA VAL A 38 -76.84 13.99 -15.03
C VAL A 38 -78.29 13.88 -14.56
N ILE A 39 -78.85 14.95 -14.00
CA ILE A 39 -80.27 15.10 -13.69
C ILE A 39 -80.77 16.36 -14.39
N GLY A 40 -81.75 16.20 -15.27
CA GLY A 40 -82.42 17.30 -15.95
C GLY A 40 -83.16 16.78 -17.18
N PRO A 41 -84.36 17.31 -17.51
CA PRO A 41 -85.19 16.79 -18.60
C PRO A 41 -84.54 16.87 -19.99
N ASN A 42 -83.50 17.70 -20.15
CA ASN A 42 -82.79 17.92 -21.41
C ASN A 42 -81.32 17.43 -21.41
N GLY A 43 -80.84 16.79 -20.33
CA GLY A 43 -79.52 16.13 -20.31
C GLY A 43 -78.28 17.03 -20.35
N GLU A 44 -78.34 18.24 -19.78
CA GLU A 44 -77.40 19.38 -19.96
C GLU A 44 -75.90 19.12 -19.60
N HIS A 45 -75.53 17.94 -19.10
CA HIS A 45 -74.14 17.56 -18.79
C HIS A 45 -73.65 16.26 -19.47
N ALA A 46 -74.44 15.68 -20.37
CA ALA A 46 -74.12 14.39 -20.99
C ALA A 46 -72.87 14.39 -21.89
N ASP A 47 -72.56 15.49 -22.57
CA ASP A 47 -71.40 15.59 -23.47
C ASP A 47 -70.09 15.82 -22.73
N LEU A 48 -70.12 16.59 -21.64
CA LEU A 48 -69.00 16.77 -20.72
C LEU A 48 -68.58 15.41 -20.13
N ALA A 49 -69.57 14.64 -19.67
CA ALA A 49 -69.34 13.31 -19.11
C ALA A 49 -68.77 12.34 -20.16
N ARG A 50 -69.37 12.25 -21.37
CA ARG A 50 -68.91 11.35 -22.45
C ARG A 50 -67.46 11.57 -22.86
N ARG A 51 -67.00 12.83 -22.93
CA ARG A 51 -65.60 13.17 -23.22
C ARG A 51 -64.63 12.68 -22.15
N PHE A 52 -65.07 12.55 -20.90
CA PHE A 52 -64.23 12.12 -19.80
C PHE A 52 -63.96 10.60 -19.82
N THR A 53 -65.00 9.78 -19.99
CA THR A 53 -64.88 8.31 -20.07
C THR A 53 -64.11 7.82 -21.30
N SER A 54 -63.94 8.66 -22.33
CA SER A 54 -63.03 8.36 -23.44
C SER A 54 -61.53 8.51 -23.12
N ARG A 55 -61.15 9.01 -21.93
CA ARG A 55 -59.74 9.15 -21.51
C ARG A 55 -59.30 7.91 -20.72
N PRO A 56 -58.41 7.05 -21.26
CA PRO A 56 -58.02 5.79 -20.60
C PRO A 56 -57.17 5.95 -19.33
N GLU A 57 -56.71 7.17 -19.03
CA GLU A 57 -55.85 7.49 -17.89
C GLU A 57 -56.64 7.81 -16.61
N ILE A 58 -57.97 7.99 -16.69
CA ILE A 58 -58.80 8.38 -15.54
C ILE A 58 -59.84 7.29 -15.25
N PRO A 59 -59.87 6.71 -14.03
CA PRO A 59 -60.83 5.67 -13.67
C PRO A 59 -62.22 6.26 -13.37
N ALA A 60 -63.02 6.53 -14.40
CA ALA A 60 -64.35 7.14 -14.28
C ALA A 60 -65.41 6.51 -15.19
N GLU A 61 -66.61 6.29 -14.64
CA GLU A 61 -67.82 5.82 -15.35
C GLU A 61 -69.00 6.78 -15.07
N ILE A 62 -69.91 6.95 -16.04
CA ILE A 62 -70.99 7.96 -16.05
C ILE A 62 -72.33 7.30 -15.70
N MET A 63 -73.25 7.99 -15.03
CA MET A 63 -74.63 7.51 -14.89
C MET A 63 -75.66 8.61 -15.17
N GLY A 64 -76.45 8.47 -16.23
CA GLY A 64 -77.56 9.40 -16.56
C GLY A 64 -78.90 8.87 -16.03
N ILE A 65 -79.76 9.75 -15.52
CA ILE A 65 -81.12 9.38 -15.06
C ILE A 65 -82.15 10.37 -15.62
N ASP A 66 -83.06 9.85 -16.46
CA ASP A 66 -84.26 10.55 -16.90
C ASP A 66 -85.41 10.31 -15.89
N PRO A 67 -86.05 11.36 -15.35
CA PRO A 67 -87.15 11.21 -14.40
C PRO A 67 -88.42 10.55 -14.97
N GLN A 68 -88.67 10.52 -16.29
CA GLN A 68 -90.00 10.17 -16.85
C GLN A 68 -90.22 8.70 -17.28
N SER A 69 -89.19 7.84 -17.26
CA SER A 69 -89.24 6.48 -17.86
C SER A 69 -89.55 5.32 -16.87
N ASP A 70 -90.17 4.23 -17.37
CA ASP A 70 -90.66 3.10 -16.57
C ASP A 70 -89.55 2.16 -16.03
N VAL A 71 -89.81 1.52 -14.89
CA VAL A 71 -88.85 0.76 -14.07
C VAL A 71 -88.24 -0.46 -14.78
N PRO A 72 -88.98 -1.27 -15.57
CA PRO A 72 -88.39 -2.41 -16.28
C PRO A 72 -87.42 -2.01 -17.40
N ASP A 73 -87.67 -0.89 -18.09
CA ASP A 73 -86.77 -0.38 -19.13
C ASP A 73 -85.56 0.36 -18.56
N ARG A 74 -85.70 0.97 -17.37
CA ARG A 74 -84.56 1.42 -16.54
C ARG A 74 -83.63 0.25 -16.18
N MET A 75 -84.17 -0.88 -15.72
CA MET A 75 -83.37 -2.08 -15.42
C MET A 75 -82.63 -2.63 -16.67
N ARG A 76 -83.25 -2.58 -17.86
CA ARG A 76 -82.60 -3.02 -19.11
C ARG A 76 -81.46 -2.11 -19.56
N HIS A 77 -81.60 -0.79 -19.44
CA HIS A 77 -80.53 0.16 -19.80
C HIS A 77 -79.34 0.11 -18.82
N LEU A 78 -79.57 -0.24 -17.56
CA LEU A 78 -78.52 -0.32 -16.53
C LEU A 78 -77.63 -1.58 -16.60
N GLY A 79 -77.95 -2.53 -17.47
CA GLY A 79 -77.20 -3.79 -17.62
C GLY A 79 -75.80 -3.66 -18.23
N ALA A 80 -75.44 -2.50 -18.79
CA ALA A 80 -74.19 -2.29 -19.53
C ALA A 80 -73.27 -1.24 -18.87
N GLY A 81 -72.63 -1.61 -17.76
CA GLY A 81 -71.32 -1.07 -17.35
C GLY A 81 -71.21 0.39 -16.90
N PHE A 82 -71.82 0.75 -15.75
CA PHE A 82 -71.59 2.04 -15.07
C PHE A 82 -71.59 1.96 -13.53
N ASP A 83 -70.78 2.76 -12.84
CA ASP A 83 -70.54 2.72 -11.38
C ASP A 83 -71.01 4.00 -10.60
N THR A 84 -72.34 4.21 -10.52
CA THR A 84 -73.20 4.73 -9.41
C THR A 84 -72.64 5.59 -8.23
N ILE A 85 -73.26 6.69 -7.71
CA ILE A 85 -74.46 7.49 -8.10
C ILE A 85 -74.69 8.74 -7.19
N PHE A 86 -75.67 9.60 -7.53
CA PHE A 86 -76.31 10.72 -6.80
C PHE A 86 -77.82 10.75 -7.19
N ASN A 87 -78.84 11.25 -6.45
CA ASN A 87 -78.95 11.87 -5.12
C ASN A 87 -80.36 11.59 -4.47
N LEU A 88 -80.93 12.55 -3.72
CA LEU A 88 -82.24 12.57 -3.03
C LEU A 88 -83.47 12.02 -3.81
N GLU A 89 -83.92 10.81 -3.43
CA GLU A 89 -85.31 10.44 -3.03
C GLU A 89 -85.50 8.91 -2.96
N MET A 90 -84.57 8.11 -3.49
CA MET A 90 -84.69 6.65 -3.59
C MET A 90 -84.02 5.84 -2.44
N THR A 91 -83.87 6.42 -1.25
CA THR A 91 -83.17 5.79 -0.10
C THR A 91 -83.87 4.57 0.51
N THR A 92 -85.10 4.27 0.11
CA THR A 92 -85.92 3.16 0.62
C THR A 92 -85.78 1.85 -0.17
N TRP A 93 -85.11 1.86 -1.33
CA TRP A 93 -85.04 0.70 -2.22
C TRP A 93 -83.79 -0.15 -1.95
N VAL A 94 -84.01 -1.40 -1.51
CA VAL A 94 -82.95 -2.33 -1.06
C VAL A 94 -82.01 -2.72 -2.20
N ASP A 95 -82.54 -2.98 -3.40
CA ASP A 95 -81.75 -3.50 -4.53
C ASP A 95 -80.75 -2.47 -5.06
N PHE A 96 -81.18 -1.22 -5.15
CA PHE A 96 -80.34 -0.07 -5.54
C PHE A 96 -79.12 0.10 -4.62
N ARG A 97 -79.33 -0.04 -3.31
CA ARG A 97 -78.25 0.02 -2.30
C ARG A 97 -77.22 -1.10 -2.51
N ASN A 98 -77.68 -2.30 -2.82
CA ASN A 98 -76.79 -3.45 -3.04
C ASN A 98 -75.94 -3.28 -4.32
N ILE A 99 -76.54 -2.76 -5.40
CA ILE A 99 -75.83 -2.45 -6.65
C ILE A 99 -74.71 -1.42 -6.41
N LEU A 100 -75.04 -0.30 -5.74
CA LEU A 100 -74.10 0.78 -5.41
C LEU A 100 -72.86 0.28 -4.64
N ILE A 101 -73.05 -0.58 -3.63
CA ILE A 101 -71.95 -1.13 -2.82
C ILE A 101 -70.99 -1.96 -3.69
N VAL A 102 -71.52 -2.90 -4.49
CA VAL A 102 -70.71 -3.77 -5.37
C VAL A 102 -69.92 -2.96 -6.41
N LYS A 103 -70.46 -1.83 -6.87
CA LYS A 103 -69.78 -0.93 -7.80
C LYS A 103 -68.65 -0.14 -7.14
N LEU A 104 -68.89 0.46 -5.96
CA LEU A 104 -67.85 1.15 -5.19
C LEU A 104 -66.65 0.22 -4.86
N GLU A 105 -66.90 -1.05 -4.52
CA GLU A 105 -65.82 -2.02 -4.31
C GLU A 105 -65.00 -2.30 -5.58
N LYS A 106 -65.66 -2.42 -6.75
CA LYS A 106 -64.98 -2.62 -8.04
C LYS A 106 -64.16 -1.39 -8.46
N GLY A 107 -64.70 -0.18 -8.30
CA GLY A 107 -63.98 1.07 -8.51
C GLY A 107 -62.72 1.16 -7.63
N ARG A 108 -62.84 0.86 -6.34
CA ARG A 108 -61.72 0.82 -5.40
C ARG A 108 -60.63 -0.18 -5.79
N VAL A 109 -61.01 -1.39 -6.21
CA VAL A 109 -60.04 -2.42 -6.68
C VAL A 109 -59.34 -1.95 -7.96
N ARG A 110 -60.06 -1.34 -8.91
CA ARG A 110 -59.46 -0.77 -10.14
C ARG A 110 -58.49 0.36 -9.81
N GLN A 111 -58.87 1.31 -8.95
CA GLN A 111 -58.00 2.43 -8.54
C GLN A 111 -56.73 1.92 -7.85
N LYS A 112 -56.85 0.97 -6.91
CA LYS A 112 -55.70 0.33 -6.24
C LYS A 112 -54.78 -0.35 -7.25
N ASN A 113 -55.34 -1.13 -8.18
CA ASN A 113 -54.56 -1.83 -9.20
C ASN A 113 -53.89 -0.86 -10.21
N ALA A 114 -54.54 0.25 -10.55
CA ALA A 114 -53.97 1.29 -11.42
C ALA A 114 -52.81 2.01 -10.72
N PHE A 115 -53.01 2.45 -9.47
CA PHE A 115 -51.98 3.06 -8.64
C PHE A 115 -50.76 2.14 -8.48
N GLN A 116 -50.98 0.87 -8.13
CA GLN A 116 -49.90 -0.13 -8.01
C GLN A 116 -49.19 -0.37 -9.35
N ARG A 117 -49.88 -0.35 -10.49
CA ARG A 117 -49.27 -0.48 -11.82
C ARG A 117 -48.40 0.71 -12.19
N ASP A 118 -48.84 1.92 -11.89
CA ASP A 118 -48.08 3.15 -12.16
C ASP A 118 -46.87 3.29 -11.23
N GLU A 119 -47.03 2.97 -9.95
CA GLU A 119 -45.94 2.91 -8.97
C GLU A 119 -44.90 1.86 -9.39
N TYR A 120 -45.33 0.64 -9.74
CA TYR A 120 -44.47 -0.41 -10.29
C TYR A 120 -43.79 -0.03 -11.61
N ARG A 121 -44.50 0.68 -12.51
CA ARG A 121 -43.94 1.20 -13.78
C ARG A 121 -42.87 2.26 -13.51
N ARG A 122 -43.10 3.19 -12.60
CA ARG A 122 -42.11 4.22 -12.20
C ARG A 122 -40.89 3.60 -11.53
N PHE A 123 -41.09 2.67 -10.60
CA PHE A 123 -40.03 1.92 -9.94
C PHE A 123 -39.17 1.12 -10.94
N ARG A 124 -39.81 0.44 -11.91
CA ARG A 124 -39.09 -0.24 -12.99
C ARG A 124 -38.35 0.72 -13.91
N ALA A 125 -38.91 1.89 -14.20
CA ALA A 125 -38.22 2.91 -15.00
C ALA A 125 -36.98 3.46 -14.27
N SER A 126 -37.06 3.70 -12.95
CA SER A 126 -35.88 4.13 -12.17
C SER A 126 -34.81 3.05 -12.07
N LEU A 127 -35.18 1.77 -11.91
CA LEU A 127 -34.22 0.66 -11.94
C LEU A 127 -33.59 0.46 -13.33
N ALA A 128 -34.36 0.65 -14.39
CA ALA A 128 -33.87 0.53 -15.77
C ALA A 128 -32.89 1.66 -16.14
N ALA A 129 -33.13 2.87 -15.62
CA ALA A 129 -32.29 4.06 -15.81
C ALA A 129 -31.02 4.09 -14.92
N SER A 130 -30.79 3.07 -14.08
CA SER A 130 -29.60 3.02 -13.23
C SER A 130 -28.29 3.10 -14.03
N PRO A 131 -27.27 3.83 -13.55
CA PRO A 131 -25.94 3.82 -14.13
C PRO A 131 -25.19 2.50 -13.90
N ASP A 132 -25.69 1.58 -13.07
CA ASP A 132 -25.05 0.30 -12.79
C ASP A 132 -25.57 -0.83 -13.70
N ALA A 133 -24.66 -1.67 -14.19
CA ALA A 133 -25.02 -2.89 -14.89
C ALA A 133 -25.36 -3.98 -13.86
N PHE A 134 -26.63 -4.33 -13.74
CA PHE A 134 -27.08 -5.42 -12.86
C PHE A 134 -28.18 -6.29 -13.47
N ILE A 135 -28.27 -7.51 -12.92
CA ILE A 135 -29.23 -8.56 -13.25
C ILE A 135 -29.77 -9.18 -11.95
N VAL A 136 -31.04 -9.55 -11.92
CA VAL A 136 -31.74 -10.04 -10.70
C VAL A 136 -32.37 -11.38 -11.00
N PHE A 137 -32.10 -12.37 -10.14
CA PHE A 137 -32.71 -13.69 -10.15
C PHE A 137 -33.68 -13.83 -8.97
N ASP A 138 -34.77 -14.56 -9.17
CA ASP A 138 -35.65 -15.00 -8.07
C ASP A 138 -35.09 -16.25 -7.36
N ASN A 139 -35.78 -16.73 -6.31
CA ASN A 139 -35.34 -17.87 -5.50
C ASN A 139 -35.36 -19.20 -6.28
N GLU A 140 -36.11 -19.29 -7.38
CA GLU A 140 -36.05 -20.41 -8.33
C GLU A 140 -34.82 -20.32 -9.25
N LYS A 141 -33.95 -19.33 -9.05
CA LYS A 141 -32.79 -19.00 -9.87
C LYS A 141 -33.17 -18.69 -11.31
N ARG A 142 -34.30 -17.98 -11.51
CA ARG A 142 -34.77 -17.52 -12.82
C ARG A 142 -34.65 -16.01 -12.93
N LEU A 143 -34.34 -15.54 -14.13
CA LEU A 143 -34.17 -14.13 -14.44
C LEU A 143 -35.45 -13.35 -14.18
N PHE A 144 -35.48 -12.53 -13.13
CA PHE A 144 -36.60 -11.67 -12.77
C PHE A 144 -36.52 -10.31 -13.47
N PHE A 145 -35.34 -9.69 -13.44
CA PHE A 145 -35.09 -8.36 -14.00
C PHE A 145 -33.66 -8.21 -14.53
N VAL A 146 -33.46 -7.35 -15.53
CA VAL A 146 -32.14 -6.98 -16.04
C VAL A 146 -32.16 -5.49 -16.41
N SER A 147 -31.21 -4.73 -15.87
CA SER A 147 -31.08 -3.29 -16.11
C SER A 147 -30.79 -2.98 -17.58
N ASP A 148 -31.14 -1.79 -18.05
CA ASP A 148 -30.88 -1.44 -19.45
C ASP A 148 -29.38 -1.15 -19.68
N HIS A 149 -28.61 -0.82 -18.65
CA HIS A 149 -27.15 -0.80 -18.77
C HIS A 149 -26.58 -2.20 -19.03
N TYR A 150 -27.00 -3.21 -18.25
CA TYR A 150 -26.60 -4.60 -18.48
C TYR A 150 -27.00 -5.07 -19.89
N LYS A 151 -28.22 -4.75 -20.37
CA LYS A 151 -28.61 -5.03 -21.76
C LYS A 151 -27.74 -4.31 -22.80
N ARG A 152 -27.45 -3.02 -22.62
CA ARG A 152 -26.61 -2.24 -23.55
C ARG A 152 -25.22 -2.87 -23.70
N PHE A 153 -24.67 -3.43 -22.62
CA PHE A 153 -23.39 -4.13 -22.66
C PHE A 153 -23.44 -5.41 -23.50
N TYR A 154 -24.37 -6.33 -23.24
CA TYR A 154 -24.47 -7.61 -23.96
C TYR A 154 -25.00 -7.49 -25.40
N GLY A 155 -25.44 -6.29 -25.81
CA GLY A 155 -25.67 -5.91 -27.21
C GLY A 155 -26.57 -6.91 -27.96
N PRO A 156 -26.08 -7.63 -28.99
CA PRO A 156 -26.87 -8.61 -29.75
C PRO A 156 -27.55 -9.67 -28.87
N TYR A 157 -26.87 -10.10 -27.80
CA TYR A 157 -27.31 -11.15 -26.89
C TYR A 157 -28.35 -10.66 -25.87
N ALA A 158 -28.55 -9.35 -25.73
CA ALA A 158 -29.55 -8.79 -24.82
C ALA A 158 -30.99 -9.22 -25.15
N SER A 159 -31.25 -9.58 -26.42
CA SER A 159 -32.52 -10.15 -26.88
C SER A 159 -32.86 -11.51 -26.27
N ARG A 160 -31.84 -12.29 -25.88
CA ARG A 160 -31.96 -13.62 -25.23
C ARG A 160 -32.13 -13.51 -23.71
N LEU A 161 -31.82 -12.36 -23.09
CA LEU A 161 -31.97 -12.12 -21.64
C LEU A 161 -33.43 -11.80 -21.26
N VAL A 162 -34.29 -12.81 -21.38
CA VAL A 162 -35.73 -12.73 -21.13
C VAL A 162 -36.14 -13.18 -19.73
N ARG A 163 -37.25 -12.64 -19.20
CA ARG A 163 -37.77 -13.02 -17.88
C ARG A 163 -38.09 -14.52 -17.84
N GLY A 164 -37.65 -15.20 -16.78
CA GLY A 164 -37.83 -16.64 -16.58
C GLY A 164 -36.63 -17.51 -17.00
N LEU A 165 -35.64 -16.93 -17.70
CA LEU A 165 -34.41 -17.62 -18.12
C LEU A 165 -33.65 -18.19 -16.90
N PRO A 166 -33.34 -19.49 -16.84
CA PRO A 166 -32.54 -20.08 -15.77
C PRO A 166 -31.16 -19.44 -15.62
N VAL A 167 -30.64 -19.37 -14.39
CA VAL A 167 -29.30 -18.80 -14.11
C VAL A 167 -28.18 -19.49 -14.87
N ALA A 168 -28.27 -20.81 -15.08
CA ALA A 168 -27.29 -21.57 -15.86
C ALA A 168 -27.27 -21.13 -17.34
N ASP A 169 -28.44 -20.87 -17.94
CA ASP A 169 -28.53 -20.40 -19.32
C ASP A 169 -28.08 -18.94 -19.46
N ALA A 170 -28.35 -18.11 -18.44
CA ALA A 170 -27.84 -16.73 -18.37
C ALA A 170 -26.30 -16.70 -18.23
N PHE A 171 -25.74 -17.58 -17.41
CA PHE A 171 -24.29 -17.77 -17.26
C PHE A 171 -23.66 -18.23 -18.58
N ASN A 172 -24.18 -19.29 -19.20
CA ASN A 172 -23.70 -19.79 -20.49
C ASN A 172 -23.71 -18.70 -21.57
N LEU A 173 -24.77 -17.89 -21.62
CA LEU A 173 -24.89 -16.77 -22.55
C LEU A 173 -23.84 -15.67 -22.28
N ALA A 174 -23.59 -15.34 -21.01
CA ALA A 174 -22.54 -14.38 -20.66
C ALA A 174 -21.15 -14.90 -21.06
N PHE A 175 -20.91 -16.20 -20.86
CA PHE A 175 -19.67 -16.88 -21.24
C PHE A 175 -19.46 -16.93 -22.76
N GLU A 176 -20.52 -17.26 -23.51
CA GLU A 176 -20.59 -17.24 -24.98
C GLU A 176 -20.30 -15.83 -25.53
N PHE A 177 -20.90 -14.79 -24.94
CA PHE A 177 -20.66 -13.39 -25.33
C PHE A 177 -19.19 -12.98 -25.20
N HIS A 178 -18.50 -13.43 -24.15
CA HIS A 178 -17.08 -13.15 -23.95
C HIS A 178 -16.15 -14.07 -24.79
N GLY A 179 -16.70 -14.94 -25.64
CA GLY A 179 -15.90 -15.83 -26.50
C GLY A 179 -15.11 -16.89 -25.74
N LEU A 180 -15.50 -17.20 -24.50
CA LEU A 180 -14.83 -18.17 -23.64
C LEU A 180 -15.48 -19.55 -23.81
N THR A 181 -14.69 -20.62 -23.77
CA THR A 181 -15.16 -22.02 -23.86
C THR A 181 -15.22 -22.68 -22.48
N PRO A 182 -16.05 -23.72 -22.27
CA PRO A 182 -16.14 -24.42 -20.97
C PRO A 182 -14.80 -24.97 -20.45
N ASP A 183 -13.83 -25.22 -21.33
CA ASP A 183 -12.47 -25.66 -20.98
C ASP A 183 -11.59 -24.54 -20.39
N HIS A 184 -12.05 -23.29 -20.41
CA HIS A 184 -11.28 -22.16 -19.88
C HIS A 184 -11.25 -22.21 -18.34
N PRO A 185 -10.10 -22.02 -17.66
CA PRO A 185 -9.98 -22.15 -16.20
C PRO A 185 -10.94 -21.29 -15.37
N ILE A 186 -11.41 -20.18 -15.95
CA ILE A 186 -12.37 -19.28 -15.29
C ILE A 186 -13.82 -19.80 -15.33
N TYR A 187 -14.12 -20.81 -16.15
CA TYR A 187 -15.47 -21.39 -16.30
C TYR A 187 -15.93 -22.04 -15.00
N GLU A 188 -15.14 -22.96 -14.41
CA GLU A 188 -15.52 -23.63 -13.15
C GLU A 188 -15.69 -22.63 -11.99
N LEU A 189 -14.76 -21.68 -11.87
CA LEU A 189 -14.77 -20.66 -10.82
C LEU A 189 -15.96 -19.69 -10.99
N SER A 190 -16.32 -19.34 -12.23
CA SER A 190 -17.52 -18.55 -12.53
C SER A 190 -18.82 -19.35 -12.36
N ALA A 191 -18.83 -20.63 -12.74
CA ALA A 191 -20.00 -21.50 -12.61
C ALA A 191 -20.39 -21.66 -11.14
N ALA A 192 -19.42 -21.82 -10.22
CA ALA A 192 -19.69 -21.86 -8.79
C ALA A 192 -20.37 -20.56 -8.29
N PHE A 193 -19.85 -19.39 -8.68
CA PHE A 193 -20.46 -18.09 -8.34
C PHE A 193 -21.88 -17.95 -8.92
N TRP A 194 -22.06 -18.21 -10.22
CA TRP A 194 -23.34 -18.03 -10.91
C TRP A 194 -24.41 -19.04 -10.46
N LEU A 195 -24.04 -20.31 -10.24
CA LEU A 195 -24.98 -21.34 -9.81
C LEU A 195 -25.38 -21.19 -8.34
N ASN A 196 -24.49 -20.70 -7.48
CA ASN A 196 -24.82 -20.47 -6.07
C ASN A 196 -25.46 -19.10 -5.82
N LEU A 197 -25.16 -18.09 -6.65
CA LEU A 197 -25.56 -16.69 -6.47
C LEU A 197 -24.99 -16.08 -5.17
N GLU A 198 -23.74 -16.39 -4.84
CA GLU A 198 -23.10 -15.98 -3.58
C GLU A 198 -21.68 -15.43 -3.79
N GLY A 199 -21.31 -14.44 -2.97
CA GLY A 199 -19.95 -13.89 -2.89
C GLY A 199 -19.61 -12.91 -4.02
N GLN A 200 -18.36 -12.95 -4.46
CA GLN A 200 -17.82 -12.07 -5.49
C GLN A 200 -16.79 -12.82 -6.33
N ILE A 201 -16.80 -12.59 -7.63
CA ILE A 201 -15.79 -13.06 -8.58
C ILE A 201 -15.19 -11.88 -9.34
N GLU A 202 -13.91 -11.99 -9.68
CA GLU A 202 -13.25 -11.10 -10.64
C GLU A 202 -12.60 -11.89 -11.77
N PHE A 203 -12.75 -11.40 -13.00
CA PHE A 203 -12.19 -12.04 -14.19
C PHE A 203 -11.76 -11.02 -15.24
N PRO A 204 -10.61 -11.23 -15.93
CA PRO A 204 -10.23 -10.43 -17.09
C PRO A 204 -11.09 -10.81 -18.30
N LEU A 205 -11.39 -9.83 -19.14
CA LEU A 205 -12.02 -9.98 -20.44
C LEU A 205 -10.96 -10.00 -21.56
N PRO A 206 -11.27 -10.57 -22.75
CA PRO A 206 -10.36 -10.56 -23.90
C PRO A 206 -9.97 -9.16 -24.41
N ASP A 207 -10.75 -8.13 -24.08
CA ASP A 207 -10.46 -6.73 -24.43
C ASP A 207 -9.55 -6.01 -23.41
N GLY A 208 -9.06 -6.73 -22.39
CA GLY A 208 -8.15 -6.22 -21.37
C GLY A 208 -8.82 -5.63 -20.13
N ARG A 209 -10.16 -5.47 -20.12
CA ARG A 209 -10.88 -5.01 -18.93
C ARG A 209 -10.94 -6.08 -17.85
N ILE A 210 -10.96 -5.67 -16.58
CA ILE A 210 -11.18 -6.57 -15.43
C ILE A 210 -12.56 -6.31 -14.87
N TRP A 211 -13.36 -7.36 -14.82
CA TRP A 211 -14.74 -7.31 -14.38
C TRP A 211 -14.92 -7.93 -13.01
N ARG A 212 -15.64 -7.22 -12.14
CA ARG A 212 -16.09 -7.69 -10.83
C ARG A 212 -17.59 -7.95 -10.88
N CYS A 213 -17.99 -9.18 -10.59
CA CYS A 213 -19.40 -9.52 -10.36
C CYS A 213 -19.59 -9.81 -8.87
N THR A 214 -20.57 -9.15 -8.24
CA THR A 214 -20.88 -9.31 -6.81
C THR A 214 -22.33 -9.71 -6.67
N ALA A 215 -22.59 -10.84 -6.00
CA ALA A 215 -23.94 -11.32 -5.73
C ALA A 215 -24.39 -10.86 -4.33
N THR A 216 -25.52 -10.15 -4.27
CA THR A 216 -26.11 -9.64 -3.02
C THR A 216 -27.53 -10.19 -2.88
N PRO A 217 -27.87 -10.89 -1.79
CA PRO A 217 -29.24 -11.34 -1.54
C PRO A 217 -30.16 -10.13 -1.29
N LEU A 218 -31.37 -10.17 -1.82
CA LEU A 218 -32.40 -9.17 -1.57
C LEU A 218 -33.12 -9.46 -0.23
N PRO A 219 -33.66 -8.42 0.44
CA PRO A 219 -34.47 -8.60 1.65
C PRO A 219 -35.68 -9.51 1.42
N ASP A 220 -36.20 -10.07 2.52
CA ASP A 220 -37.42 -10.88 2.58
C ASP A 220 -37.45 -12.08 1.62
N ASP A 221 -36.28 -12.66 1.28
CA ASP A 221 -36.12 -13.77 0.34
C ASP A 221 -36.78 -13.44 -1.02
N GLN A 222 -36.47 -12.27 -1.58
CA GLN A 222 -36.96 -11.82 -2.90
C GLN A 222 -35.98 -12.15 -4.05
N GLY A 223 -34.96 -12.97 -3.78
CA GLY A 223 -33.96 -13.42 -4.74
C GLY A 223 -32.60 -12.75 -4.56
N THR A 224 -31.80 -12.72 -5.62
CA THR A 224 -30.43 -12.20 -5.61
C THR A 224 -30.19 -11.23 -6.75
N ILE A 225 -29.55 -10.09 -6.45
CA ILE A 225 -29.02 -9.17 -7.46
C ILE A 225 -27.52 -9.44 -7.68
N ILE A 226 -27.12 -9.64 -8.93
CA ILE A 226 -25.72 -9.57 -9.36
C ILE A 226 -25.48 -8.18 -9.95
N THR A 227 -24.55 -7.44 -9.36
CA THR A 227 -23.98 -6.23 -9.95
C THR A 227 -22.70 -6.58 -10.71
N THR A 228 -22.42 -5.85 -11.78
CA THR A 228 -21.19 -5.98 -12.57
C THR A 228 -20.52 -4.62 -12.71
N THR A 229 -19.26 -4.55 -12.33
CA THR A 229 -18.48 -3.30 -12.28
C THR A 229 -17.12 -3.50 -12.96
N ASP A 230 -16.72 -2.54 -13.79
CA ASP A 230 -15.36 -2.48 -14.31
C ASP A 230 -14.40 -2.02 -13.21
N VAL A 231 -13.37 -2.82 -12.93
CA VAL A 231 -12.37 -2.58 -11.88
C VAL A 231 -10.96 -2.49 -12.45
N THR A 232 -10.81 -2.27 -13.76
CA THR A 232 -9.52 -2.20 -14.46
C THR A 232 -8.61 -1.13 -13.84
N ASP A 233 -9.09 0.11 -13.75
CA ASP A 233 -8.33 1.24 -13.17
C ASP A 233 -8.02 1.01 -11.69
N TYR A 234 -8.99 0.48 -10.93
CA TYR A 234 -8.82 0.14 -9.52
C TYR A 234 -7.72 -0.90 -9.32
N ARG A 235 -7.66 -1.94 -10.17
CA ARG A 235 -6.62 -2.98 -10.11
C ARG A 235 -5.25 -2.46 -10.55
N ALA A 236 -5.20 -1.59 -11.55
CA ALA A 236 -3.96 -0.93 -11.96
C ALA A 236 -3.39 -0.06 -10.81
N GLN A 237 -4.22 0.79 -10.21
CA GLN A 237 -3.84 1.62 -9.06
C GLN A 237 -3.45 0.78 -7.84
N GLN A 238 -4.18 -0.31 -7.55
CA GLN A 238 -3.87 -1.21 -6.43
C GLN A 238 -2.50 -1.90 -6.63
N LYS A 239 -2.16 -2.26 -7.87
CA LYS A 239 -0.85 -2.83 -8.21
C LYS A 239 0.26 -1.79 -8.06
N GLU A 240 0.11 -0.62 -8.65
CA GLU A 240 1.09 0.48 -8.57
C GLU A 240 1.34 0.92 -7.12
N LEU A 241 0.28 1.02 -6.31
CA LEU A 241 0.38 1.33 -4.88
C LEU A 241 1.16 0.26 -4.12
N ARG A 242 0.95 -1.02 -4.45
CA ARG A 242 1.69 -2.13 -3.84
C ARG A 242 3.17 -2.07 -4.20
N GLU A 243 3.50 -1.91 -5.48
CA GLU A 243 4.88 -1.81 -5.96
C GLU A 243 5.61 -0.64 -5.25
N LYS A 244 4.98 0.54 -5.19
CA LYS A 244 5.52 1.70 -4.45
C LYS A 244 5.65 1.48 -2.94
N THR A 245 4.77 0.68 -2.34
CA THR A 245 4.85 0.36 -0.90
C THR A 245 6.01 -0.60 -0.62
N GLU A 246 6.23 -1.58 -1.49
CA GLU A 246 7.36 -2.51 -1.42
C GLU A 246 8.69 -1.75 -1.63
N GLU A 247 8.79 -0.88 -2.64
CA GLU A 247 9.95 0.01 -2.87
C GLU A 247 10.25 0.93 -1.67
N LEU A 248 9.22 1.58 -1.10
CA LEU A 248 9.38 2.47 0.05
C LEU A 248 9.81 1.71 1.32
N SER A 249 9.32 0.48 1.51
CA SER A 249 9.73 -0.37 2.63
C SER A 249 11.21 -0.73 2.53
N GLU A 250 11.67 -1.16 1.35
CA GLU A 250 13.10 -1.43 1.13
C GLU A 250 14.00 -0.20 1.33
N ALA A 251 13.55 0.97 0.85
CA ALA A 251 14.29 2.22 1.03
C ALA A 251 14.39 2.60 2.51
N LEU A 252 13.30 2.46 3.26
CA LEU A 252 13.24 2.74 4.70
C LEU A 252 14.12 1.77 5.51
N GLU A 253 14.14 0.46 5.17
CA GLU A 253 15.03 -0.51 5.82
C GLU A 253 16.51 -0.16 5.60
N LYS A 254 16.88 0.23 4.36
CA LYS A 254 18.25 0.67 4.03
C LYS A 254 18.63 1.95 4.79
N GLU A 255 17.71 2.92 4.90
CA GLU A 255 17.92 4.15 5.69
C GLU A 255 18.07 3.85 7.19
N GLN A 256 17.21 3.00 7.76
CA GLN A 256 17.27 2.62 9.17
C GLN A 256 18.56 1.88 9.51
N ALA A 257 19.01 0.95 8.65
CA ALA A 257 20.28 0.26 8.82
C ALA A 257 21.48 1.25 8.80
N ALA A 258 21.49 2.19 7.85
CA ALA A 258 22.51 3.24 7.79
C ALA A 258 22.49 4.15 9.04
N SER A 259 21.30 4.56 9.51
CA SER A 259 21.12 5.38 10.71
C SER A 259 21.60 4.65 11.98
N ALA A 260 21.34 3.34 12.09
CA ALA A 260 21.81 2.52 13.20
C ALA A 260 23.35 2.44 13.25
N LEU A 261 23.99 2.18 12.10
CA LEU A 261 25.45 2.18 11.98
C LEU A 261 26.06 3.55 12.32
N GLN A 262 25.46 4.64 11.85
CA GLN A 262 25.91 6.00 12.18
C GLN A 262 25.83 6.31 13.68
N LYS A 263 24.75 5.91 14.36
CA LYS A 263 24.59 6.08 15.82
C LYS A 263 25.61 5.25 16.60
N GLN A 264 25.83 3.99 16.19
CA GLN A 264 26.84 3.12 16.78
C GLN A 264 28.25 3.72 16.64
N PHE A 265 28.59 4.22 15.46
CA PHE A 265 29.84 4.92 15.18
C PHE A 265 30.05 6.15 16.07
N ILE A 266 29.06 7.05 16.18
CA ILE A 266 29.17 8.25 17.02
C ILE A 266 29.40 7.88 18.50
N GLY A 267 28.68 6.89 19.03
CA GLY A 267 28.85 6.42 20.41
C GLY A 267 30.24 5.82 20.66
N MET A 268 30.71 4.99 19.74
CA MET A 268 32.04 4.36 19.74
C MET A 268 33.16 5.41 19.68
N VAL A 269 33.13 6.35 18.73
CA VAL A 269 34.13 7.42 18.60
C VAL A 269 34.15 8.31 19.84
N SER A 270 32.98 8.63 20.40
CA SER A 270 32.88 9.41 21.64
C SER A 270 33.55 8.70 22.83
N HIS A 271 33.48 7.37 22.89
CA HIS A 271 34.16 6.58 23.91
C HIS A 271 35.67 6.54 23.71
N GLU A 272 36.12 6.23 22.48
CA GLU A 272 37.54 6.12 22.13
C GLU A 272 38.28 7.47 22.20
N PHE A 273 37.61 8.62 22.00
CA PHE A 273 38.17 9.95 22.32
C PHE A 273 38.20 10.25 23.83
N ARG A 274 37.23 9.77 24.61
CA ARG A 274 37.16 10.05 26.05
C ARG A 274 38.36 9.45 26.80
N THR A 275 38.78 8.22 26.46
CA THR A 275 39.90 7.53 27.12
C THR A 275 41.22 8.32 27.08
N PRO A 276 41.78 8.74 25.92
CA PRO A 276 43.01 9.52 25.88
C PRO A 276 42.85 10.89 26.53
N LEU A 277 41.68 11.55 26.41
CA LEU A 277 41.42 12.82 27.11
C LEU A 277 41.49 12.67 28.64
N THR A 278 40.89 11.61 29.21
CA THR A 278 40.99 11.31 30.64
C THR A 278 42.43 11.00 31.08
N ILE A 279 43.24 10.36 30.23
CA ILE A 279 44.67 10.13 30.51
C ILE A 279 45.45 11.44 30.50
N ILE A 280 45.22 12.31 29.51
CA ILE A 280 45.87 13.63 29.40
C ILE A 280 45.54 14.48 30.63
N ASP A 281 44.26 14.64 30.96
CA ASP A 281 43.80 15.42 32.11
C ASP A 281 44.32 14.83 33.43
N GLY A 282 44.21 13.52 33.64
CA GLY A 282 44.70 12.86 34.85
C GLY A 282 46.21 13.04 35.08
N HIS A 283 47.02 12.94 34.02
CA HIS A 283 48.46 13.18 34.12
C HIS A 283 48.78 14.67 34.31
N ALA A 284 48.05 15.57 33.64
CA ALA A 284 48.21 17.02 33.77
C ALA A 284 47.86 17.51 35.19
N GLN A 285 46.75 17.03 35.77
CA GLN A 285 46.35 17.36 37.15
C GLN A 285 47.38 16.89 38.19
N ILE A 286 48.02 15.73 37.99
CA ILE A 286 49.07 15.24 38.90
C ILE A 286 50.31 16.12 38.80
N LEU A 287 50.74 16.48 37.58
CA LEU A 287 51.84 17.43 37.38
C LEU A 287 51.52 18.79 38.02
N GLN A 288 50.32 19.34 37.77
CA GLN A 288 49.90 20.63 38.33
C GLN A 288 49.87 20.64 39.87
N ARG A 289 49.43 19.55 40.51
CA ARG A 289 49.28 19.49 41.99
C ARG A 289 50.56 19.08 42.73
N ARG A 290 51.52 18.45 42.06
CA ARG A 290 52.68 17.80 42.71
C ARG A 290 54.02 18.03 42.01
N ALA A 291 54.14 18.97 41.07
CA ALA A 291 55.40 19.25 40.36
C ALA A 291 56.62 19.31 41.29
N ASP A 292 56.54 20.08 42.38
CA ASP A 292 57.62 20.30 43.35
C ASP A 292 57.95 19.07 44.22
N GLN A 293 57.15 18.00 44.12
CA GLN A 293 57.25 16.76 44.90
C GLN A 293 57.61 15.54 44.02
N LEU A 294 57.80 15.74 42.72
CA LEU A 294 58.13 14.69 41.76
C LEU A 294 59.58 14.84 41.29
N ASP A 295 60.25 13.72 41.07
CA ASP A 295 61.57 13.70 40.46
C ASP A 295 61.50 13.97 38.94
N ALA A 296 62.64 14.34 38.37
CA ALA A 296 62.74 14.69 36.95
C ALA A 296 62.30 13.54 36.03
N ASP A 297 62.54 12.29 36.43
CA ASP A 297 62.18 11.11 35.64
C ASP A 297 60.68 10.78 35.72
N THR A 298 60.01 10.96 36.86
CA THR A 298 58.53 10.87 36.89
C THR A 298 57.89 12.00 36.07
N ILE A 299 58.43 13.22 36.10
CA ILE A 299 57.94 14.32 35.26
C ILE A 299 58.11 13.99 33.77
N ARG A 300 59.30 13.50 33.37
CA ARG A 300 59.59 13.05 32.00
C ARG A 300 58.64 11.94 31.55
N ASN A 301 58.45 10.91 32.37
CA ASN A 301 57.56 9.79 32.07
C ASN A 301 56.09 10.23 31.93
N ARG A 302 55.59 11.08 32.83
CA ARG A 302 54.21 11.61 32.73
C ARG A 302 54.01 12.46 31.48
N THR A 303 55.01 13.25 31.11
CA THR A 303 54.98 14.07 29.89
C THR A 303 55.03 13.19 28.63
N LYS A 304 55.79 12.09 28.65
CA LYS A 304 55.77 11.06 27.59
C LYS A 304 54.37 10.42 27.46
N THR A 305 53.71 10.09 28.57
CA THR A 305 52.32 9.58 28.54
C THR A 305 51.33 10.57 27.94
N ILE A 306 51.44 11.87 28.28
CA ILE A 306 50.59 12.91 27.68
C ILE A 306 50.82 13.00 26.17
N ARG A 307 52.07 13.08 25.71
CA ARG A 307 52.40 13.11 24.28
C ARG A 307 51.89 11.88 23.53
N SER A 308 52.04 10.69 24.12
CA SER A 308 51.50 9.43 23.62
C SER A 308 49.97 9.47 23.45
N ALA A 309 49.24 9.97 24.46
CA ALA A 309 47.79 10.08 24.40
C ALA A 309 47.32 11.11 23.37
N VAL A 310 48.04 12.23 23.19
CA VAL A 310 47.77 13.23 22.15
C VAL A 310 47.99 12.65 20.75
N SER A 311 49.11 11.96 20.50
CA SER A 311 49.40 11.31 19.21
C SER A 311 48.31 10.30 18.83
N ARG A 312 47.88 9.44 19.76
CA ARG A 312 46.75 8.51 19.55
C ARG A 312 45.46 9.23 19.15
N LEU A 313 45.20 10.40 19.75
CA LEU A 313 44.01 11.20 19.47
C LEU A 313 44.08 11.84 18.07
N VAL A 314 45.25 12.34 17.66
CA VAL A 314 45.50 12.86 16.30
C VAL A 314 45.33 11.75 15.27
N ASN A 315 46.00 10.61 15.40
CA ASN A 315 45.91 9.49 14.46
C ASN A 315 44.47 8.97 14.32
N MET A 316 43.69 8.98 15.41
CA MET A 316 42.27 8.63 15.39
C MET A 316 41.42 9.67 14.67
N MET A 317 41.70 10.97 14.86
CA MET A 317 41.01 12.06 14.17
C MET A 317 41.31 12.03 12.66
N GLU A 318 42.57 11.84 12.29
CA GLU A 318 42.98 11.64 10.89
C GLU A 318 42.30 10.41 10.29
N SER A 319 42.23 9.29 11.02
CA SER A 319 41.52 8.09 10.53
C SER A 319 40.03 8.34 10.26
N VAL A 320 39.36 9.15 11.08
CA VAL A 320 37.95 9.55 10.87
C VAL A 320 37.81 10.52 9.68
N LEU A 321 38.69 11.53 9.59
CA LEU A 321 38.68 12.52 8.51
C LEU A 321 39.01 11.88 7.15
N SER A 322 40.03 11.03 7.08
CA SER A 322 40.38 10.28 5.86
C SER A 322 39.24 9.37 5.43
N SER A 323 38.58 8.66 6.36
CA SER A 323 37.39 7.85 6.05
C SER A 323 36.25 8.71 5.47
N SER A 324 36.02 9.91 6.00
CA SER A 324 35.05 10.86 5.45
C SER A 324 35.44 11.33 4.04
N LEU A 325 36.69 11.76 3.84
CA LEU A 325 37.20 12.29 2.56
C LEU A 325 37.25 11.22 1.45
N LEU A 326 37.50 9.97 1.82
CA LEU A 326 37.37 8.80 0.94
C LEU A 326 35.92 8.59 0.49
N THR A 327 34.95 8.77 1.40
CA THR A 327 33.52 8.61 1.09
C THR A 327 33.02 9.69 0.13
N THR A 328 33.59 10.89 0.17
CA THR A 328 33.30 11.98 -0.77
C THR A 328 34.14 11.91 -2.06
N GLY A 329 35.05 10.95 -2.20
CA GLY A 329 35.91 10.80 -3.39
C GLY A 329 36.95 11.92 -3.56
N THR A 330 37.26 12.67 -2.50
CA THR A 330 38.10 13.89 -2.54
C THR A 330 39.52 13.68 -2.02
N LEU A 331 39.92 12.43 -1.74
CA LEU A 331 41.27 12.09 -1.27
C LEU A 331 42.10 11.56 -2.44
N GLU A 332 43.01 12.37 -2.97
CA GLU A 332 43.97 11.99 -3.99
C GLU A 332 45.34 11.67 -3.36
N PRO A 333 46.07 10.64 -3.83
CA PRO A 333 47.42 10.34 -3.36
C PRO A 333 48.43 11.40 -3.83
N TYR A 334 49.41 11.70 -2.99
CA TYR A 334 50.51 12.62 -3.29
C TYR A 334 51.86 11.87 -3.19
N PRO A 335 52.35 11.26 -4.29
CA PRO A 335 53.59 10.50 -4.26
C PRO A 335 54.83 11.37 -4.12
N GLU A 336 55.68 11.03 -3.16
CA GLU A 336 57.00 11.62 -2.93
C GLU A 336 58.09 10.54 -2.86
N ASP A 337 59.35 10.92 -3.08
CA ASP A 337 60.49 10.02 -2.94
C ASP A 337 60.95 10.01 -1.48
N PHE A 338 60.97 8.84 -0.83
CA PHE A 338 61.37 8.71 0.57
C PHE A 338 62.06 7.39 0.89
N ASP A 339 62.83 7.38 1.98
CA ASP A 339 63.41 6.17 2.56
C ASP A 339 62.35 5.43 3.39
N LEU A 340 61.79 4.36 2.79
CA LEU A 340 60.82 3.48 3.47
C LEU A 340 61.47 2.64 4.57
N SER A 341 62.77 2.33 4.47
CA SER A 341 63.50 1.60 5.51
C SER A 341 63.62 2.45 6.78
N ALA A 342 63.92 3.75 6.64
CA ALA A 342 63.91 4.69 7.75
C ALA A 342 62.51 4.87 8.35
N LEU A 343 61.47 5.00 7.50
CA LEU A 343 60.08 5.13 7.96
C LEU A 343 59.62 3.89 8.76
N LEU A 344 59.89 2.68 8.28
CA LEU A 344 59.46 1.46 8.97
C LEU A 344 60.17 1.30 10.33
N HIS A 345 61.46 1.64 10.44
CA HIS A 345 62.14 1.70 11.74
C HIS A 345 61.54 2.75 12.66
N GLU A 346 61.28 3.98 12.17
CA GLU A 346 60.64 5.06 12.94
C GLU A 346 59.31 4.60 13.55
N LEU A 347 58.44 3.97 12.76
CA LEU A 347 57.14 3.47 13.21
C LEU A 347 57.25 2.26 14.16
N CYS A 348 58.23 1.39 13.97
CA CYS A 348 58.49 0.28 14.90
C CYS A 348 58.99 0.79 16.25
N ASP A 349 59.92 1.74 16.27
CA ASP A 349 60.47 2.34 17.49
C ASP A 349 59.42 3.14 18.27
N GLU A 350 58.60 3.95 17.58
CA GLU A 350 57.48 4.65 18.20
C GLU A 350 56.50 3.66 18.85
N GLN A 351 56.14 2.59 18.14
CA GLN A 351 55.17 1.62 18.63
C GLN A 351 55.74 0.75 19.78
N ALA A 352 57.01 0.36 19.71
CA ALA A 352 57.70 -0.31 20.82
C ALA A 352 57.79 0.61 22.06
N ALA A 353 58.05 1.90 21.87
CA ALA A 353 58.07 2.90 22.94
C ALA A 353 56.68 3.15 23.58
N LEU A 354 55.60 2.82 22.88
CA LEU A 354 54.20 2.86 23.36
C LEU A 354 53.76 1.57 24.05
N ALA A 355 54.41 0.44 23.75
CA ALA A 355 54.04 -0.90 24.20
C ALA A 355 55.26 -1.68 24.72
N SER A 356 55.83 -1.21 25.83
CA SER A 356 57.10 -1.69 26.41
C SER A 356 57.17 -3.17 26.83
N THR A 357 56.11 -3.95 26.61
CA THR A 357 56.06 -5.41 26.80
C THR A 357 56.20 -6.19 25.49
N HIS A 358 56.27 -5.50 24.34
CA HIS A 358 56.31 -6.10 23.01
C HIS A 358 57.69 -5.99 22.38
N THR A 359 58.04 -7.02 21.61
CA THR A 359 59.26 -7.08 20.82
C THR A 359 58.87 -6.99 19.35
N ILE A 360 59.20 -5.86 18.72
CA ILE A 360 58.98 -5.65 17.28
C ILE A 360 60.32 -5.85 16.58
N SER A 361 60.38 -6.82 15.68
CA SER A 361 61.52 -7.03 14.79
C SER A 361 61.20 -6.41 13.42
N CYS A 362 62.19 -5.75 12.81
CA CYS A 362 62.06 -5.10 11.51
C CYS A 362 63.17 -5.58 10.58
N ASP A 363 62.82 -6.23 9.47
CA ASP A 363 63.75 -6.62 8.40
C ASP A 363 63.35 -5.92 7.10
N VAL A 364 64.16 -4.95 6.71
CA VAL A 364 63.99 -4.12 5.51
C VAL A 364 65.09 -4.37 4.48
N THR A 365 65.84 -5.48 4.60
CA THR A 365 67.03 -5.77 3.78
C THR A 365 66.74 -5.90 2.27
N GLY A 366 65.48 -6.08 1.88
CA GLY A 366 65.05 -6.19 0.49
C GLY A 366 64.58 -4.88 -0.17
N LEU A 367 64.68 -3.73 0.50
CA LEU A 367 64.25 -2.42 -0.04
C LEU A 367 65.40 -1.63 -0.71
N PRO A 368 65.09 -0.78 -1.71
CA PRO A 368 66.03 0.21 -2.22
C PRO A 368 66.22 1.36 -1.21
N ALA A 369 67.22 2.20 -1.44
CA ALA A 369 67.48 3.39 -0.60
C ALA A 369 66.32 4.42 -0.62
N THR A 370 65.53 4.46 -1.69
CA THR A 370 64.39 5.34 -1.87
C THR A 370 63.31 4.66 -2.70
N VAL A 371 62.05 4.80 -2.29
CA VAL A 371 60.85 4.42 -3.06
C VAL A 371 60.00 5.66 -3.37
N ARG A 372 59.10 5.58 -4.35
CA ARG A 372 58.16 6.66 -4.68
C ARG A 372 56.72 6.21 -4.46
N GLN A 373 56.13 6.72 -3.38
CA GLN A 373 54.73 6.46 -2.99
C GLN A 373 54.22 7.60 -2.09
N ASP A 374 52.94 7.58 -1.70
CA ASP A 374 52.44 8.53 -0.71
C ASP A 374 52.93 8.15 0.70
N ARG A 375 53.93 8.88 1.21
CA ARG A 375 54.51 8.65 2.55
C ARG A 375 53.49 8.75 3.68
N LYS A 376 52.47 9.62 3.55
CA LYS A 376 51.46 9.83 4.60
C LYS A 376 50.47 8.67 4.62
N MET A 377 49.99 8.23 3.46
CA MET A 377 49.12 7.05 3.36
C MET A 377 49.85 5.80 3.84
N MET A 378 51.13 5.63 3.47
CA MET A 378 51.97 4.53 3.95
C MET A 378 52.12 4.56 5.48
N THR A 379 52.35 5.74 6.06
CA THR A 379 52.41 5.93 7.53
C THR A 379 51.10 5.53 8.20
N LEU A 380 49.97 6.03 7.71
CA LEU A 380 48.62 5.71 8.22
C LEU A 380 48.30 4.21 8.14
N VAL A 381 48.70 3.56 7.04
CA VAL A 381 48.52 2.12 6.82
C VAL A 381 49.36 1.32 7.81
N CYS A 382 50.68 1.52 7.84
CA CYS A 382 51.58 0.77 8.71
C CYS A 382 51.25 0.99 10.19
N THR A 383 50.97 2.22 10.61
CA THR A 383 50.58 2.54 11.99
C THR A 383 49.29 1.82 12.41
N ASN A 384 48.27 1.76 11.54
CA ASN A 384 47.02 1.05 11.87
C ASN A 384 47.23 -0.46 12.03
N ILE A 385 48.06 -1.09 11.19
CA ILE A 385 48.33 -2.53 11.28
C ILE A 385 49.21 -2.84 12.49
N LEU A 386 50.29 -2.09 12.72
CA LEU A 386 51.15 -2.22 13.91
C LEU A 386 50.38 -2.00 15.22
N ALA A 387 49.47 -1.03 15.25
CA ALA A 387 48.60 -0.79 16.40
C ALA A 387 47.62 -1.94 16.66
N ASN A 388 47.12 -2.61 15.61
CA ASN A 388 46.30 -3.80 15.76
C ASN A 388 47.13 -5.00 16.23
N ALA A 389 48.31 -5.25 15.63
CA ALA A 389 49.22 -6.32 16.02
C ALA A 389 49.48 -6.31 17.54
N VAL A 390 50.05 -5.22 18.06
CA VAL A 390 50.33 -5.00 19.51
C VAL A 390 49.09 -5.18 20.40
N LYS A 391 47.92 -4.80 19.90
CA LYS A 391 46.67 -4.80 20.66
C LYS A 391 46.08 -6.20 20.81
N PHE A 392 46.31 -7.07 19.83
CA PHE A 392 45.80 -8.45 19.79
C PHE A 392 46.86 -9.49 20.21
N SER A 393 48.15 -9.15 20.21
CA SER A 393 49.31 -9.97 20.63
C SER A 393 49.60 -9.97 22.14
N LYS A 394 48.58 -9.94 23.01
CA LYS A 394 48.82 -9.75 24.47
C LYS A 394 49.54 -10.89 25.18
N ASN A 395 49.40 -12.12 24.68
CA ASN A 395 49.92 -13.33 25.34
C ASN A 395 51.29 -13.75 24.78
N ASP A 396 51.47 -13.60 23.47
CA ASP A 396 52.75 -13.70 22.78
C ASP A 396 53.01 -12.35 22.09
N PRO A 397 53.86 -11.50 22.68
CA PRO A 397 54.00 -10.10 22.28
C PRO A 397 55.10 -9.89 21.23
N ALA A 398 55.47 -10.95 20.50
CA ALA A 398 56.36 -10.88 19.35
C ALA A 398 55.60 -10.41 18.09
N ILE A 399 56.20 -9.44 17.39
CA ILE A 399 55.70 -8.91 16.12
C ILE A 399 56.86 -8.86 15.13
N THR A 400 56.62 -9.32 13.91
CA THR A 400 57.61 -9.32 12.83
C THR A 400 57.14 -8.41 11.70
N VAL A 401 57.96 -7.45 11.33
CA VAL A 401 57.77 -6.56 10.18
C VAL A 401 58.84 -6.91 9.16
N THR A 402 58.43 -7.25 7.94
CA THR A 402 59.35 -7.43 6.81
C THR A 402 58.94 -6.53 5.65
N ALA A 403 59.92 -5.98 4.93
CA ALA A 403 59.66 -5.24 3.71
C ALA A 403 60.72 -5.50 2.64
N ARG A 404 60.28 -5.64 1.38
CA ARG A 404 61.12 -5.97 0.23
C ARG A 404 60.50 -5.54 -1.09
N MET A 405 61.32 -5.42 -2.13
CA MET A 405 60.83 -5.37 -3.50
C MET A 405 60.43 -6.76 -4.00
N ALA A 406 59.26 -6.82 -4.63
CA ALA A 406 58.73 -7.97 -5.35
C ALA A 406 58.53 -7.57 -6.83
N GLY A 407 59.64 -7.57 -7.59
CA GLY A 407 59.64 -6.99 -8.93
C GLY A 407 59.56 -5.46 -8.88
N ASN A 408 58.47 -4.89 -9.40
CA ASN A 408 58.19 -3.45 -9.38
C ASN A 408 57.34 -3.02 -8.16
N ASP A 409 56.85 -3.97 -7.37
CA ASP A 409 56.00 -3.71 -6.21
C ASP A 409 56.80 -3.74 -4.90
N ILE A 410 56.37 -2.92 -3.95
CA ILE A 410 56.79 -2.92 -2.55
C ILE A 410 55.88 -3.90 -1.80
N GLU A 411 56.45 -4.99 -1.27
CA GLU A 411 55.75 -5.92 -0.38
C GLU A 411 56.13 -5.61 1.07
N ILE A 412 55.14 -5.30 1.91
CA ILE A 412 55.30 -5.09 3.35
C ILE A 412 54.42 -6.12 4.08
N THR A 413 55.03 -6.94 4.94
CA THR A 413 54.32 -7.92 5.76
C THR A 413 54.47 -7.57 7.24
N ILE A 414 53.35 -7.51 7.96
CA ILE A 414 53.32 -7.35 9.42
C ILE A 414 52.61 -8.57 10.00
N GLN A 415 53.30 -9.31 10.86
CA GLN A 415 52.81 -10.54 11.49
C GLN A 415 52.81 -10.43 13.01
N ASP A 416 51.69 -10.81 13.63
CA ASP A 416 51.53 -10.97 15.08
C ASP A 416 51.22 -12.43 15.46
N ASN A 417 51.50 -12.79 16.72
CA ASN A 417 51.16 -14.08 17.32
C ASN A 417 49.91 -13.99 18.24
N GLY A 418 48.96 -13.12 17.88
CA GLY A 418 47.79 -12.79 18.70
C GLY A 418 46.63 -13.79 18.63
N VAL A 419 45.45 -13.31 19.03
CA VAL A 419 44.22 -14.13 19.09
C VAL A 419 43.76 -14.69 17.73
N GLY A 420 44.22 -14.09 16.63
CA GLY A 420 43.82 -14.44 15.27
C GLY A 420 42.37 -14.12 14.92
N ILE A 421 41.99 -14.41 13.69
CA ILE A 421 40.70 -14.09 13.08
C ILE A 421 40.06 -15.40 12.60
N PRO A 422 38.75 -15.62 12.84
CA PRO A 422 38.04 -16.77 12.26
C PRO A 422 37.95 -16.66 10.74
N GLU A 423 38.14 -17.77 10.02
CA GLU A 423 38.13 -17.82 8.55
C GLU A 423 36.88 -17.16 7.93
N ALA A 424 35.69 -17.46 8.46
CA ALA A 424 34.40 -16.91 8.02
C ALA A 424 34.20 -15.40 8.31
N GLU A 425 35.18 -14.76 8.96
CA GLU A 425 35.20 -13.33 9.31
C GLU A 425 36.31 -12.56 8.56
N ILE A 426 37.28 -13.23 7.91
CA ILE A 426 38.45 -12.59 7.27
C ILE A 426 38.02 -11.55 6.23
N ASP A 427 37.10 -11.87 5.33
CA ASP A 427 36.62 -10.90 4.32
C ASP A 427 35.95 -9.66 4.92
N LYS A 428 35.35 -9.82 6.11
CA LYS A 428 34.52 -8.82 6.80
C LYS A 428 35.33 -7.87 7.66
N ILE A 429 36.57 -8.20 8.05
CA ILE A 429 37.40 -7.32 8.92
C ILE A 429 37.70 -5.96 8.29
N PHE A 430 37.55 -5.85 6.98
CA PHE A 430 37.72 -4.63 6.21
C PHE A 430 36.43 -3.84 6.00
N ASP A 431 35.28 -4.36 6.43
CA ASP A 431 34.01 -3.65 6.34
C ASP A 431 33.91 -2.63 7.47
N ARG A 432 33.34 -1.46 7.15
CA ARG A 432 33.33 -0.33 8.08
C ARG A 432 32.51 -0.68 9.32
N TYR A 433 33.10 -0.40 10.48
CA TYR A 433 32.55 -0.69 11.81
C TYR A 433 32.48 -2.18 12.18
N TYR A 434 32.89 -3.09 11.28
CA TYR A 434 32.96 -4.51 11.59
C TYR A 434 34.08 -4.79 12.59
N ARG A 435 33.84 -5.79 13.45
CA ARG A 435 34.81 -6.28 14.42
C ARG A 435 34.66 -7.79 14.55
N ALA A 436 35.78 -8.50 14.44
CA ALA A 436 35.81 -9.95 14.62
C ALA A 436 35.33 -10.37 16.01
N SER A 437 34.76 -11.57 16.13
CA SER A 437 34.30 -12.14 17.39
C SER A 437 35.43 -12.29 18.41
N THR A 438 36.65 -12.62 17.95
CA THR A 438 37.88 -12.67 18.76
C THR A 438 38.32 -11.30 19.30
N ALA A 439 37.83 -10.20 18.73
CA ALA A 439 38.10 -8.85 19.21
C ALA A 439 37.12 -8.38 20.31
N SER A 440 36.20 -9.23 20.78
CA SER A 440 35.25 -8.88 21.86
C SER A 440 35.98 -8.46 23.15
N GLY A 441 35.47 -7.43 23.83
CA GLY A 441 36.06 -6.88 25.06
C GLY A 441 37.34 -6.04 24.88
N ILE A 442 37.92 -5.98 23.68
CA ILE A 442 39.10 -5.15 23.38
C ILE A 442 38.63 -3.78 22.82
N PRO A 443 39.06 -2.61 23.33
CA PRO A 443 38.64 -1.31 22.80
C PRO A 443 38.96 -1.12 21.30
N GLY A 444 38.22 -0.27 20.59
CA GLY A 444 38.55 0.09 19.19
C GLY A 444 37.37 0.23 18.21
N THR A 445 37.64 0.92 17.11
CA THR A 445 36.62 1.50 16.22
C THR A 445 36.11 0.62 15.07
N GLY A 446 36.80 -0.46 14.69
CA GLY A 446 36.45 -1.21 13.47
C GLY A 446 36.58 -0.38 12.17
N ILE A 447 37.35 0.73 12.20
CA ILE A 447 37.59 1.58 11.03
C ILE A 447 39.01 1.38 10.48
N GLY A 448 39.99 1.13 11.34
CA GLY A 448 41.41 1.10 10.95
C GLY A 448 41.71 0.18 9.76
N LEU A 449 41.19 -1.05 9.75
CA LEU A 449 41.38 -1.97 8.63
C LEU A 449 40.59 -1.57 7.37
N SER A 450 39.36 -1.05 7.52
CA SER A 450 38.61 -0.50 6.37
C SER A 450 39.34 0.67 5.70
N LEU A 451 39.94 1.55 6.50
CA LEU A 451 40.77 2.66 6.03
C LEU A 451 42.06 2.14 5.37
N VAL A 452 42.73 1.13 5.95
CA VAL A 452 43.88 0.47 5.34
C VAL A 452 43.53 -0.08 3.95
N ARG A 453 42.41 -0.80 3.80
CA ARG A 453 41.95 -1.32 2.49
C ARG A 453 41.71 -0.19 1.48
N ASP A 454 41.08 0.90 1.90
CA ASP A 454 40.78 2.04 1.03
C ASP A 454 42.06 2.82 0.64
N LEU A 455 42.99 3.05 1.57
CA LEU A 455 44.28 3.73 1.31
C LEU A 455 45.22 2.88 0.43
N VAL A 456 45.32 1.56 0.68
CA VAL A 456 46.13 0.66 -0.15
C VAL A 456 45.60 0.62 -1.59
N ARG A 457 44.28 0.67 -1.78
CA ARG A 457 43.67 0.81 -3.11
C ARG A 457 43.99 2.16 -3.77
N LEU A 458 43.98 3.28 -3.04
CA LEU A 458 44.39 4.59 -3.57
C LEU A 458 45.87 4.61 -4.01
N MET A 459 46.75 3.91 -3.27
CA MET A 459 48.16 3.74 -3.65
C MET A 459 48.36 2.80 -4.86
N GLY A 460 47.29 2.25 -5.44
CA GLY A 460 47.33 1.34 -6.59
C GLY A 460 47.59 -0.12 -6.24
N GLY A 461 47.49 -0.49 -4.95
CA GLY A 461 47.87 -1.80 -4.43
C GLY A 461 46.72 -2.68 -3.93
N CYS A 462 47.09 -3.78 -3.28
CA CYS A 462 46.17 -4.70 -2.61
C CYS A 462 46.68 -5.12 -1.23
N ILE A 463 45.77 -5.64 -0.39
CA ILE A 463 46.08 -6.21 0.91
C ILE A 463 45.59 -7.67 0.97
N GLN A 464 46.42 -8.54 1.53
CA GLN A 464 46.17 -9.96 1.77
C GLN A 464 46.27 -10.25 3.27
N VAL A 465 45.51 -11.24 3.75
CA VAL A 465 45.45 -11.61 5.17
C VAL A 465 45.48 -13.11 5.29
N GLU A 466 46.42 -13.61 6.10
CA GLU A 466 46.50 -15.00 6.52
C GLU A 466 46.36 -15.04 8.04
N SER A 467 45.34 -15.73 8.56
CA SER A 467 45.09 -15.79 10.00
C SER A 467 44.31 -17.04 10.38
N ALA A 468 44.58 -17.54 11.58
CA ALA A 468 43.79 -18.59 12.21
C ALA A 468 43.71 -18.34 13.72
N ILE A 469 42.61 -18.78 14.35
CA ILE A 469 42.36 -18.57 15.78
C ILE A 469 43.51 -19.17 16.61
N GLY A 470 44.14 -18.33 17.44
CA GLY A 470 45.27 -18.71 18.28
C GLY A 470 46.61 -18.91 17.57
N GLN A 471 46.71 -18.61 16.27
CA GLN A 471 47.96 -18.61 15.49
C GLN A 471 48.41 -17.20 15.10
N GLY A 472 47.66 -16.16 15.51
CA GLY A 472 47.91 -14.78 15.14
C GLY A 472 47.42 -14.38 13.75
N THR A 473 47.96 -13.26 13.25
CA THR A 473 47.53 -12.62 12.00
C THR A 473 48.76 -12.16 11.22
N MET A 474 48.81 -12.49 9.93
CA MET A 474 49.75 -11.93 8.98
C MET A 474 48.99 -11.04 7.99
N MET A 475 49.38 -9.77 7.92
CA MET A 475 48.85 -8.76 7.01
C MET A 475 49.93 -8.41 6.00
N LYS A 476 49.66 -8.63 4.71
CA LYS A 476 50.59 -8.32 3.61
C LYS A 476 50.00 -7.23 2.72
N ILE A 477 50.72 -6.12 2.62
CA ILE A 477 50.43 -5.01 1.70
C ILE A 477 51.33 -5.16 0.48
N ILE A 478 50.78 -4.97 -0.71
CA ILE A 478 51.51 -4.92 -1.98
C ILE A 478 51.09 -3.62 -2.68
N VAL A 479 52.03 -2.70 -2.91
CA VAL A 479 51.79 -1.44 -3.65
C VAL A 479 52.89 -1.22 -4.70
N PRO A 480 52.62 -0.61 -5.87
CA PRO A 480 53.65 -0.33 -6.85
C PRO A 480 54.67 0.70 -6.35
N ASP A 481 55.97 0.50 -6.63
CA ASP A 481 56.95 1.59 -6.52
C ASP A 481 56.89 2.45 -7.79
N LEU A 482 56.47 3.70 -7.66
CA LEU A 482 56.29 4.59 -8.81
C LEU A 482 57.63 5.08 -9.42
N ASN A 483 58.78 4.76 -8.80
CA ASN A 483 60.10 4.93 -9.43
C ASN A 483 60.38 3.87 -10.50
N SER A 484 59.73 2.70 -10.43
CA SER A 484 60.00 1.56 -11.32
C SER A 484 59.41 1.72 -12.74
N GLY A 485 58.81 2.88 -13.06
CA GLY A 485 58.04 3.12 -14.28
C GLY A 485 58.31 4.46 -14.97
N SER A 486 59.53 4.67 -15.50
CA SER A 486 59.76 5.62 -16.62
C SER A 486 59.82 4.87 -17.95
N ALA A 487 58.66 4.36 -18.42
CA ALA A 487 58.49 3.78 -19.76
C ALA A 487 57.00 3.67 -20.19
N VAL A 488 56.28 4.79 -20.26
CA VAL A 488 55.12 5.00 -21.17
C VAL A 488 55.20 6.42 -21.72
#